data_AF-A0A8T6ZVT8-F1
#
_entry.id   AF-A0A8T6ZVT8-F1
#
_cell.length_a   1.000
_cell.length_b   1.000
_cell.length_c   1.000
_cell.angle_alpha   90.00
_cell.angle_beta   90.00
_cell.angle_gamma   90.00
#
_symmetry.space_group_name_H-M   'P 1'
#
loop_
_entity.id
_entity.type
_entity.pdbx_description
1 polymer ?
#
loop_
_entity_poly.entity_id
_entity_poly.type
_entity_poly.pdbx_seq_one_letter_code
_entity_poly.pdbx_strand_id
1 'polypeptide(L)'
;MAFAALSLAFSFTAAAASLDVNPVRVDIVAPTEPVELRVTNTGTDDLSIQIDTRAWTQTADGANDLNYTDLLLAVPPLFTVTPGKQQIVRIGYLGAPSE
;
A
#
# COMPACT_ATOMS: atom_id res chain seq x y z
N MET A 1 56.53 10.91 -10.29
CA MET A 1 55.66 11.00 -9.11
C MET A 1 54.24 10.75 -9.57
N ALA A 2 53.68 9.56 -9.33
CA ALA A 2 52.31 9.22 -9.73
C ALA A 2 51.44 9.20 -8.47
N PHE A 3 50.49 10.12 -8.37
CA PHE A 3 49.49 10.16 -7.31
C PHE A 3 48.41 9.10 -7.62
N ALA A 4 48.43 7.98 -6.90
CA ALA A 4 47.33 7.03 -6.92
C ALA A 4 46.19 7.60 -6.05
N ALA A 5 45.10 8.03 -6.68
CA ALA A 5 43.90 8.47 -5.99
C ALA A 5 43.15 7.24 -5.43
N LEU A 6 43.11 7.12 -4.10
CA LEU A 6 42.37 6.08 -3.40
C LEU A 6 40.91 6.51 -3.25
N SER A 7 40.04 6.00 -4.12
CA SER A 7 38.60 6.24 -4.03
C SER A 7 37.99 5.43 -2.89
N LEU A 8 37.69 6.06 -1.75
CA LEU A 8 36.90 5.44 -0.69
C LEU A 8 35.45 5.29 -1.16
N ALA A 9 35.03 4.05 -1.42
CA ALA A 9 33.63 3.72 -1.66
C ALA A 9 32.85 3.78 -0.34
N PHE A 10 32.14 4.88 -0.09
CA PHE A 10 31.15 4.97 0.99
C PHE A 10 29.93 4.13 0.62
N SER A 11 29.72 3.01 1.31
CA SER A 11 28.48 2.25 1.23
C SER A 11 27.45 2.88 2.15
N PHE A 12 26.48 3.60 1.59
CA PHE A 12 25.33 4.07 2.34
C PHE A 12 24.36 2.92 2.55
N THR A 13 23.92 2.70 3.79
CA THR A 13 22.85 1.75 4.07
C THR A 13 21.53 2.40 3.68
N ALA A 14 20.86 1.85 2.67
CA ALA A 14 19.51 2.28 2.36
C ALA A 14 18.57 1.86 3.51
N ALA A 15 17.91 2.82 4.15
CA ALA A 15 16.87 2.56 5.13
C ALA A 15 15.55 2.32 4.38
N ALA A 16 14.95 1.14 4.55
CA ALA A 16 13.65 0.80 3.98
C ALA A 16 12.59 0.81 5.09
N ALA A 17 11.43 1.41 4.80
CA ALA A 17 10.26 1.28 5.64
C ALA A 17 9.84 -0.20 5.73
N SER A 18 9.44 -0.64 6.92
CA SER A 18 8.96 -2.02 7.17
C SER A 18 7.48 -2.00 7.52
N LEU A 19 6.68 -2.67 6.70
CA LEU A 19 5.22 -2.70 6.80
C LEU A 19 4.72 -4.14 6.65
N ASP A 20 3.74 -4.52 7.47
CA ASP A 20 2.96 -5.73 7.33
C ASP A 20 1.49 -5.39 6.99
N VAL A 21 0.91 -6.12 6.03
CA VAL A 21 -0.49 -5.95 5.59
C VAL A 21 -1.19 -7.30 5.57
N ASN A 22 -2.31 -7.40 6.28
CA ASN A 22 -3.08 -8.63 6.38
C ASN A 22 -4.60 -8.38 6.27
N PRO A 23 -5.34 -9.11 5.41
CA PRO A 23 -4.86 -10.00 4.36
C PRO A 23 -4.34 -9.24 3.11
N VAL A 24 -3.63 -9.95 2.22
CA VAL A 24 -3.17 -9.39 0.92
C VAL A 24 -4.16 -9.59 -0.23
N ARG A 25 -5.18 -10.45 -0.02
CA ARG A 25 -6.28 -10.69 -0.94
C ARG A 25 -7.57 -10.71 -0.14
N VAL A 26 -8.59 -10.04 -0.67
CA VAL A 26 -9.93 -10.00 -0.11
C VAL A 26 -10.92 -10.36 -1.21
N ASP A 27 -11.91 -11.16 -0.88
CA ASP A 27 -13.05 -11.45 -1.75
C ASP A 27 -14.26 -10.72 -1.16
N ILE A 28 -14.90 -9.86 -1.96
CA ILE A 28 -16.06 -9.06 -1.55
C ILE A 28 -17.25 -9.51 -2.39
N VAL A 29 -18.31 -9.99 -1.73
CA VAL A 29 -19.52 -10.47 -2.39
C VAL A 29 -20.68 -9.55 -2.01
N ALA A 30 -21.11 -8.67 -2.90
CA ALA A 30 -22.20 -7.76 -2.58
C ALA A 30 -23.54 -8.49 -2.34
N PRO A 31 -24.38 -8.04 -1.39
CA PRO A 31 -24.11 -7.07 -0.33
C PRO A 31 -23.49 -7.74 0.91
N THR A 32 -22.26 -7.38 1.28
CA THR A 32 -21.58 -7.85 2.52
C THR A 32 -21.10 -6.70 3.38
N GLU A 33 -20.80 -7.02 4.64
CA GLU A 33 -20.07 -6.14 5.55
C GLU A 33 -18.71 -5.70 4.97
N PRO A 34 -18.22 -4.50 5.35
CA PRO A 34 -16.88 -4.06 4.97
C PRO A 34 -15.80 -5.05 5.44
N VAL A 35 -14.80 -5.28 4.61
CA VAL A 35 -13.65 -6.12 4.95
C VAL A 35 -12.60 -5.30 5.70
N GLU A 36 -11.97 -5.89 6.72
CA GLU A 36 -10.90 -5.24 7.48
C GLU A 36 -9.51 -5.65 6.95
N LEU A 37 -8.70 -4.66 6.60
CA LEU A 37 -7.26 -4.80 6.39
C LEU A 37 -6.52 -4.27 7.62
N ARG A 38 -5.55 -5.03 8.10
CA ARG A 38 -4.64 -4.64 9.18
C ARG A 38 -3.33 -4.20 8.58
N VAL A 39 -2.92 -2.98 8.92
CA VAL A 39 -1.69 -2.35 8.45
C VAL A 39 -0.82 -2.10 9.68
N THR A 40 0.28 -2.84 9.80
CA THR A 40 1.16 -2.80 10.98
C THR A 40 2.51 -2.21 10.61
N ASN A 41 2.94 -1.18 11.33
CA ASN A 41 4.29 -0.65 11.21
C ASN A 41 5.25 -1.55 12.03
N THR A 42 6.05 -2.34 11.32
CA THR A 42 7.06 -3.23 11.92
C THR A 42 8.46 -2.61 11.93
N GLY A 43 8.59 -1.37 11.45
CA GLY A 43 9.83 -0.60 11.43
C GLY A 43 10.06 0.21 12.70
N THR A 44 11.02 1.14 12.61
CA THR A 44 11.49 1.96 13.72
C THR A 44 11.07 3.44 13.62
N ASP A 45 10.53 3.86 12.48
CA ASP A 45 10.12 5.24 12.19
C ASP A 45 8.60 5.32 11.96
N ASP A 46 8.00 6.50 12.14
CA ASP A 46 6.58 6.73 11.83
C ASP A 46 6.31 6.54 10.32
N LEU A 47 5.24 5.81 9.98
CA LEU A 47 4.85 5.56 8.59
C LEU A 47 3.54 6.27 8.27
N SER A 48 3.60 7.22 7.32
CA SER A 48 2.40 7.83 6.73
C SER A 48 1.99 7.06 5.48
N ILE A 49 0.73 6.64 5.43
CA ILE A 49 0.19 5.70 4.43
C ILE A 49 -1.05 6.31 3.79
N GLN A 50 -1.08 6.31 2.46
CA GLN A 50 -2.26 6.62 1.66
C GLN A 50 -2.75 5.35 0.95
N ILE A 51 -4.06 5.17 0.87
CA ILE A 51 -4.71 4.04 0.21
C ILE A 51 -5.64 4.57 -0.88
N ASP A 52 -5.38 4.11 -2.11
CA ASP A 52 -6.22 4.34 -3.28
C ASP A 52 -6.77 3.02 -3.79
N THR A 53 -8.06 2.98 -4.12
CA THR A 53 -8.71 1.84 -4.77
C THR A 53 -8.63 1.98 -6.29
N ARG A 54 -8.25 0.90 -6.98
CA ARG A 54 -8.12 0.87 -8.45
C ARG A 54 -8.82 -0.36 -9.02
N ALA A 55 -9.50 -0.18 -10.16
CA ALA A 55 -9.94 -1.29 -10.98
C ALA A 55 -8.74 -1.83 -11.75
N TRP A 56 -8.42 -3.10 -11.51
CA TRP A 56 -7.32 -3.79 -12.18
C TRP A 56 -7.85 -4.67 -13.30
N THR A 57 -7.33 -4.47 -14.50
CA THR A 57 -7.50 -5.36 -15.64
C THR A 57 -6.12 -5.70 -16.22
N GLN A 58 -6.06 -6.80 -16.95
CA GLN A 58 -4.86 -7.18 -17.69
C GLN A 58 -5.20 -7.28 -19.17
N THR A 59 -4.41 -6.62 -20.01
CA THR A 59 -4.58 -6.63 -21.45
C THR A 59 -4.15 -7.98 -22.05
N ALA A 60 -4.51 -8.24 -23.30
CA ALA A 60 -4.17 -9.49 -23.98
C ALA A 60 -2.66 -9.74 -24.12
N ASP A 61 -1.85 -8.68 -24.14
CA ASP A 61 -0.38 -8.72 -24.16
C ASP A 61 0.26 -8.76 -22.75
N GLY A 62 -0.55 -8.83 -21.69
CA GLY A 62 -0.10 -9.03 -20.31
C GLY A 62 0.21 -7.75 -19.53
N ALA A 63 -0.03 -6.58 -20.10
CA ALA A 63 0.13 -5.31 -19.41
C ALA A 63 -0.97 -5.11 -18.35
N ASN A 64 -0.59 -4.59 -17.18
CA ASN A 64 -1.53 -4.21 -16.13
C ASN A 64 -2.12 -2.84 -16.45
N ASP A 65 -3.45 -2.75 -16.42
CA ASP A 65 -4.17 -1.50 -16.50
C ASP A 65 -4.89 -1.23 -15.17
N LEU A 66 -4.64 -0.05 -14.59
CA LEU A 66 -5.08 0.33 -13.25
C LEU A 66 -5.84 1.65 -13.35
N ASN A 67 -7.16 1.57 -13.38
CA ASN A 67 -8.03 2.73 -13.47
C ASN A 67 -8.58 3.12 -12.10
N TYR A 68 -8.88 4.40 -11.92
CA TYR A 68 -9.62 4.86 -10.74
C TYR A 68 -11.00 4.17 -10.67
N THR A 69 -11.49 3.90 -9.46
CA THR A 69 -12.81 3.30 -9.25
C THR A 69 -13.49 3.85 -8.00
N ASP A 70 -14.78 4.17 -8.15
CA ASP A 70 -15.68 4.56 -7.04
C ASP A 70 -16.46 3.37 -6.47
N LEU A 71 -16.25 2.16 -6.99
CA LEU A 71 -16.95 0.96 -6.53
C LEU A 71 -16.50 0.50 -5.13
N LEU A 72 -15.31 0.92 -4.71
CA LEU A 72 -14.70 0.55 -3.44
C LEU A 72 -14.30 1.81 -2.67
N LEU A 73 -14.49 1.77 -1.35
CA LEU A 73 -14.08 2.82 -0.43
C LEU A 73 -13.18 2.26 0.66
N ALA A 74 -11.99 2.83 0.82
CA ALA A 74 -11.07 2.53 1.91
C ALA A 74 -11.14 3.61 3.01
N VAL A 75 -11.35 3.21 4.26
CA VAL A 75 -11.47 4.13 5.40
C VAL A 75 -10.59 3.70 6.58
N PRO A 76 -9.70 4.55 7.11
CA PRO A 76 -9.33 5.87 6.58
C PRO A 76 -8.42 5.75 5.34
N PRO A 77 -8.49 6.69 4.36
CA PRO A 77 -7.65 6.66 3.16
C PRO A 77 -6.24 7.24 3.38
N LEU A 78 -6.03 8.03 4.44
CA LEU A 78 -4.74 8.60 4.81
C LEU A 78 -4.58 8.56 6.32
N PHE A 79 -3.48 7.99 6.80
CA PHE A 79 -3.20 7.87 8.23
C PHE A 79 -1.71 7.67 8.50
N THR A 80 -1.30 7.87 9.75
CA THR A 80 0.06 7.61 10.23
C THR A 80 0.05 6.50 11.27
N VAL A 81 0.96 5.53 11.13
CA VAL A 81 1.15 4.42 12.07
C VAL A 81 2.52 4.55 12.71
N THR A 82 2.55 4.74 14.02
CA THR A 82 3.81 4.82 14.78
C THR A 82 4.43 3.42 14.96
N PRO A 83 5.74 3.31 15.26
CA PRO A 83 6.44 2.03 15.39
C PRO A 83 5.72 1.03 16.32
N GLY A 84 5.55 -0.20 15.83
CA GLY A 84 4.89 -1.30 16.56
C GLY A 84 3.38 -1.15 16.71
N LYS A 85 2.75 -0.16 16.05
CA LYS A 85 1.28 0.02 16.04
C LYS A 85 0.65 -0.56 14.79
N GLN A 86 -0.67 -0.75 14.88
CA GLN A 86 -1.52 -1.27 13.83
C GLN A 86 -2.68 -0.30 13.57
N GLN A 87 -2.96 -0.06 12.29
CA GLN A 87 -4.18 0.59 11.82
C GLN A 87 -5.11 -0.45 11.18
N ILE A 88 -6.41 -0.37 11.50
CA ILE A 88 -7.45 -1.10 10.76
C ILE A 88 -7.99 -0.18 9.67
N VAL A 89 -7.98 -0.67 8.44
CA VAL A 89 -8.57 -0.02 7.27
C VAL A 89 -9.78 -0.85 6.84
N ARG A 90 -10.93 -0.20 6.72
CA ARG A 90 -12.17 -0.84 6.28
C ARG A 90 -12.36 -0.62 4.79
N ILE A 91 -12.61 -1.70 4.07
CA ILE A 91 -12.88 -1.70 2.63
C ILE A 91 -14.35 -2.03 2.42
N GLY A 92 -15.13 -1.03 2.01
CA GLY A 92 -16.54 -1.18 1.66
C GLY A 92 -16.73 -1.26 0.14
N TYR A 93 -17.69 -2.06 -0.30
CA TYR A 93 -18.20 -2.02 -1.67
C TYR A 93 -19.41 -1.08 -1.73
N LEU A 94 -19.31 -0.03 -2.56
CA LEU A 94 -20.33 1.00 -2.68
C LEU A 94 -21.42 0.65 -3.71
N GLY A 95 -21.21 -0.37 -4.55
CA GLY A 95 -22.09 -0.68 -5.68
C GLY A 95 -21.77 0.16 -6.92
N ALA A 96 -22.47 -0.12 -8.02
CA ALA A 96 -22.40 0.74 -9.20
C ALA A 96 -22.89 2.15 -8.83
N PRO A 97 -22.27 3.22 -9.36
CA PRO A 97 -22.81 4.57 -9.23
C PRO A 97 -24.28 4.56 -9.66
N SER A 98 -25.17 5.12 -8.85
CA SER A 98 -26.52 5.42 -9.32
C SER A 98 -26.40 6.41 -10.48
N GLU A 99 -26.80 6.01 -11.68
CA GLU A 99 -27.06 6.96 -12.78
C GLU A 99 -28.19 7.93 -12.42
#